data_AF-A0A970MFK4-F1
#
_entry.id   AF-A0A970MFK4-F1
#
_cell.length_a   1.000
_cell.length_b   1.000
_cell.length_c   1.000
_cell.angle_alpha   90.00
_cell.angle_beta   90.00
_cell.angle_gamma   90.00
#
_symmetry.space_group_name_H-M   'P 1'
#
loop_
_entity.id
_entity.type
_entity.pdbx_description
1 polymer ?
#
loop_
_entity_poly.entity_id
_entity_poly.type
_entity_poly.pdbx_seq_one_letter_code
_entity_poly.pdbx_strand_id
1 'polypeptide(L)' 'MSAYMVLVILIGLYYAKRANESSSNFFLGGRTIGPWFTALSAEASDMSGWLLMGLPGVAYW' A
#
# COMPACT_ATOMS: atom_id res chain seq x y z
N MET A 1 5.76 -4.65 16.40
CA MET A 1 5.69 -5.46 15.16
C MET A 1 4.40 -6.27 15.07
N SER A 2 4.08 -7.09 16.08
CA SER A 2 2.88 -7.95 16.05
C SER A 2 1.56 -7.16 15.97
N ALA A 3 1.42 -6.07 16.74
CA ALA A 3 0.25 -5.20 16.66
C ALA A 3 0.08 -4.53 15.28
N TYR A 4 1.20 -4.14 14.65
CA TYR A 4 1.19 -3.56 13.30
C TYR A 4 0.73 -4.57 12.25
N MET A 5 1.28 -5.78 12.28
CA MET A 5 0.87 -6.85 11.36
C MET A 5 -0.60 -7.21 11.52
N VAL A 6 -1.08 -7.32 12.76
CA VAL A 6 -2.50 -7.60 13.06
C VAL A 6 -3.39 -6.51 12.48
N LEU A 7 -3.05 -5.23 12.68
CA LEU A 7 -3.82 -4.11 12.11
C LEU A 7 -3.87 -4.15 10.58
N VAL A 8 -2.73 -4.34 9.92
CA VAL A 8 -2.66 -4.40 8.44
C VAL A 8 -3.48 -5.57 7.89
N ILE A 9 -3.42 -6.73 8.55
CA ILE A 9 -4.20 -7.91 8.16
C ILE A 9 -5.71 -7.67 8.34
N LEU A 10 -6.13 -7.07 9.46
CA LEU A 10 -7.53 -6.76 9.71
C LEU A 10 -8.11 -5.76 8.68
N ILE A 11 -7.33 -4.75 8.31
CA ILE A 11 -7.69 -3.80 7.24
C ILE A 11 -7.84 -4.56 5.91
N GLY A 12 -6.88 -5.43 5.58
CA GLY A 12 -6.94 -6.27 4.38
C GLY A 12 -8.20 -7.16 4.33
N LEU A 13 -8.52 -7.85 5.42
CA LEU A 13 -9.71 -8.71 5.50
C LEU A 13 -11.03 -7.93 5.41
N TYR A 14 -11.09 -6.73 5.99
CA TYR A 14 -12.26 -5.88 5.92
C TYR A 14 -12.54 -5.39 4.49
N TYR A 15 -11.50 -4.98 3.76
CA TYR A 15 -11.62 -4.53 2.37
C TYR A 15 -11.62 -5.67 1.35
N ALA A 16 -11.18 -6.88 1.72
CA ALA A 16 -11.17 -8.06 0.84
C ALA A 16 -12.57 -8.41 0.33
N LYS A 17 -13.61 -8.28 1.16
CA LYS A 17 -14.99 -8.51 0.72
C LYS A 17 -15.44 -7.53 -0.36
N ARG A 18 -15.08 -6.25 -0.24
CA ARG A 18 -15.38 -5.20 -1.23
C ARG A 18 -14.61 -5.39 -2.54
N ALA A 19 -13.36 -5.85 -2.43
CA ALA A 19 -12.50 -6.11 -3.59
C ALA A 19 -12.97 -7.32 -4.41
N ASN A 20 -13.63 -8.31 -3.77
CA ASN A 20 -14.09 -9.55 -4.41
C ASN A 20 -15.44 -9.43 -5.13
N GLU A 21 -16.16 -8.30 -5.01
CA GLU A 21 -17.48 -8.12 -5.63
C GLU A 21 -17.43 -7.96 -7.16
N SER A 22 -16.30 -7.53 -7.73
CA SER A 22 -16.14 -7.41 -9.19
C SER A 22 -14.67 -7.19 -9.56
N SER A 23 -14.21 -7.74 -10.69
CA SER A 23 -12.87 -7.47 -11.25
C SER A 23 -12.62 -5.97 -11.44
N SER A 24 -13.66 -5.18 -11.72
CA SER A 24 -13.56 -3.71 -11.80
C SER A 24 -13.26 -3.07 -10.45
N ASN A 25 -13.79 -3.60 -9.35
CA ASN A 25 -13.48 -3.13 -7.99
C ASN A 25 -12.09 -3.58 -7.54
N PHE A 26 -11.62 -4.73 -8.01
CA PHE A 26 -10.26 -5.20 -7.74
C PHE A 26 -9.19 -4.36 -8.46
N PHE A 27 -9.41 -4.03 -9.74
CA PHE A 27 -8.43 -3.29 -10.56
C PHE A 27 -8.55 -1.76 -10.44
N LEU A 28 -9.75 -1.20 -10.31
CA LEU A 28 -9.97 0.26 -10.23
C LEU A 28 -10.39 0.76 -8.85
N GLY A 29 -10.55 -0.10 -7.83
CA GLY A 29 -11.04 0.31 -6.52
C GLY A 29 -12.43 0.96 -6.57
N GLY A 30 -13.22 0.62 -7.60
CA GLY A 30 -14.51 1.24 -7.89
C GLY A 30 -14.42 2.71 -8.31
N ARG A 31 -13.24 3.23 -8.72
CA ARG A 31 -13.00 4.66 -9.03
C ARG A 31 -13.31 5.62 -7.88
N THR A 32 -13.44 5.09 -6.67
CA THR A 32 -13.74 5.88 -5.46
C THR A 32 -12.49 6.31 -4.70
N ILE A 33 -11.33 5.79 -5.10
CA ILE A 33 -10.04 6.14 -4.49
C ILE A 33 -9.64 7.53 -4.97
N GLY A 34 -9.76 8.52 -4.08
CA GLY A 34 -9.47 9.92 -4.39
C GLY A 34 -7.99 10.16 -4.73
N PRO A 35 -7.67 11.25 -5.45
CA PRO A 35 -6.35 11.51 -6.02
C PRO A 35 -5.21 11.54 -4.98
N TRP A 36 -5.50 12.00 -3.76
CA TRP A 36 -4.53 12.01 -2.64
C TRP A 36 -4.10 10.60 -2.20
N PHE A 37 -5.06 9.69 -2.05
CA PHE A 37 -4.77 8.31 -1.63
C PHE A 37 -4.12 7.51 -2.76
N THR A 38 -4.46 7.82 -4.01
CA THR A 38 -3.79 7.26 -5.20
C THR A 38 -2.33 7.70 -5.28
N ALA A 39 -2.03 8.99 -5.05
CA ALA A 39 -0.66 9.51 -5.04
C ALA A 39 0.18 8.89 -3.91
N LEU A 40 -0.37 8.82 -2.69
CA LEU A 40 0.30 8.17 -1.56
C LEU A 40 0.54 6.67 -1.81
N SER A 41 -0.41 5.98 -2.43
CA SER A 41 -0.23 4.56 -2.79
C SER A 41 0.85 4.35 -3.85
N ALA A 42 0.99 5.29 -4.79
CA ALA A 42 2.05 5.26 -5.78
C ALA A 42 3.42 5.43 -5.11
N GLU A 43 3.58 6.48 -4.29
CA GLU A 43 4.84 6.73 -3.59
C GLU A 43 5.21 5.60 -2.62
N ALA A 44 4.24 5.07 -1.87
CA ALA A 44 4.48 3.94 -0.96
C ALA A 44 4.89 2.66 -1.72
N SER A 45 4.46 2.51 -2.98
CA SER A 45 4.89 1.41 -3.84
C SER A 45 6.31 1.63 -4.38
N ASP A 46 6.69 2.88 -4.64
CA ASP A 46 8.06 3.26 -5.00
C ASP A 46 9.04 3.13 -3.81
N MET A 47 8.54 3.26 -2.57
CA MET A 47 9.33 3.08 -1.34
C MET A 47 9.59 1.60 -1.03
N SER A 48 10.62 1.03 -1.66
CA SER A 48 11.13 -0.30 -1.32
C SER A 48 12.19 -0.26 -0.20
N GLY A 49 12.48 -1.42 0.41
CA GLY A 49 13.57 -1.55 1.39
C GLY A 49 14.95 -1.16 0.84
N TRP A 50 15.11 -1.13 -0.49
CA TRP A 50 16.31 -0.61 -1.16
C TRP A 50 16.48 0.90 -0.94
N LEU A 51 15.41 1.69 -0.92
CA LEU A 51 15.47 3.12 -0.62
C LEU A 51 15.82 3.36 0.86
N LEU A 52 15.26 2.58 1.78
CA LEU A 52 15.51 2.75 3.20
C LEU A 52 16.95 2.37 3.61
N MET A 53 17.52 1.32 3.02
CA MET A 53 18.85 0.81 3.38
C MET A 53 19.95 1.24 2.40
N GLY A 54 19.60 1.45 1.13
CA GLY A 54 20.55 1.79 0.06
C GLY A 54 20.83 3.28 -0.08
N LEU A 55 19.83 4.16 0.07
CA LEU A 55 20.03 5.62 -0.01
C LEU A 55 20.96 6.17 1.09
N PRO A 56 20.83 5.75 2.37
CA PRO A 56 21.81 6.11 3.40
C PRO A 56 23.19 5.51 3.13
N GLY A 57 23.25 4.32 2.52
CA GLY A 57 24.50 3.64 2.16
C GLY A 57 25.32 4.35 1.08
N VAL A 58 24.68 5.02 0.12
CA VAL A 58 25.37 5.90 -0.85
C VAL A 58 25.67 7.29 -0.30
N ALA A 59 24.91 7.76 0.68
CA ALA A 59 25.17 9.06 1.33
C ALA A 59 26.30 9.03 2.37
N TYR A 60 26.68 7.83 2.84
CA TYR A 60 27.78 7.59 3.78
C TYR A 60 29.09 7.17 3.09
N TRP A 61 29.24 7.46 1.78
CA TRP A 61 30.51 7.39 1.06
C TRP A 61 31.12 8.78 0.90
#